data_AF-A0A7J3I0M0-F1
#
_entry.id   AF-A0A7J3I0M0-F1
#
_cell.length_a   1.000
_cell.length_b   1.000
_cell.length_c   1.000
_cell.angle_alpha   90.00
_cell.angle_beta   90.00
_cell.angle_gamma   90.00
#
_symmetry.space_group_name_H-M   'P 1'
#
loop_
_entity.id
_entity.type
_entity.pdbx_description
1 polymer ?
#
loop_
_entity_poly.entity_id
_entity_poly.type
_entity_poly.pdbx_seq_one_letter_code
_entity_poly.pdbx_strand_id
1 'polypeptide(L)'
;MDEKSSKVNVNHGSLLSLLGNVLVAIPTLLALTSFIIILAVVVYYGWGAFAFNFPSFLLSDPYFNMRAGGIAPMIFGTFALVTGAMAIAIPLGVMASIYLTEYLAEGKVKFFLNQVINNLAGVPSIIFGLFGLSLFIKELRIGADPISGAGPSLVVGWLVLGFMALPIMVKSTSVALLSVPRSFKEASLSLGATKWQSIITITNP
;
A
#
# COMPACT_ATOMS: atom_id res chain seq x y z
N MET A 1 -51.08 35.85 38.43
CA MET A 1 -49.71 35.52 38.91
C MET A 1 -49.38 34.18 38.31
N ASP A 2 -48.92 34.23 37.06
CA ASP A 2 -48.80 33.08 36.15
C ASP A 2 -47.47 32.35 36.35
N GLU A 3 -47.56 31.15 36.90
CA GLU A 3 -46.47 30.18 36.95
C GLU A 3 -46.41 29.44 35.60
N LYS A 4 -45.53 29.90 34.72
CA LYS A 4 -45.25 29.20 33.46
C LYS A 4 -43.77 29.35 33.12
N SER A 5 -42.95 28.33 33.40
CA SER A 5 -41.71 28.17 32.63
C SER A 5 -41.07 26.78 32.72
N SER A 6 -40.92 26.21 31.53
CA SER A 6 -39.83 25.32 31.10
C SER A 6 -39.77 23.93 31.73
N LYS A 7 -40.65 23.05 31.23
CA LYS A 7 -40.37 21.60 31.22
C LYS A 7 -39.17 21.37 30.29
N VAL A 8 -38.04 20.97 30.85
CA VAL A 8 -36.86 20.49 30.13
C VAL A 8 -37.25 19.21 29.41
N ASN A 9 -37.55 19.32 28.11
CA ASN A 9 -37.80 18.18 27.25
C ASN A 9 -36.44 17.54 26.91
N VAL A 10 -36.07 16.48 27.64
CA VAL A 10 -34.84 15.72 27.37
C VAL A 10 -35.05 14.98 26.05
N ASN A 11 -34.58 15.59 24.97
CA ASN A 11 -34.68 15.09 23.61
C ASN A 11 -33.89 13.77 23.51
N HIS A 12 -34.56 12.63 23.29
CA HIS A 12 -33.92 11.29 23.22
C HIS A 12 -32.73 11.23 22.23
N GLY A 13 -32.69 12.12 21.23
CA GLY A 13 -31.56 12.26 20.31
C GLY A 13 -30.26 12.81 20.92
N SER A 14 -30.33 13.60 22.02
CA SER A 14 -29.12 14.12 22.68
C SER A 14 -28.45 13.07 23.55
N LEU A 15 -29.20 12.19 24.20
CA LEU A 15 -28.65 11.06 24.97
C LEU A 15 -28.01 10.02 24.05
N LEU A 16 -28.64 9.70 22.92
CA LEU A 16 -28.09 8.75 21.95
C LEU A 16 -26.82 9.25 21.26
N SER A 17 -26.73 10.54 20.94
CA SER A 17 -25.51 11.14 20.39
C SER A 17 -24.38 11.27 21.43
N LEU A 18 -24.70 11.56 22.69
CA LEU A 18 -23.72 11.55 23.78
C LEU A 18 -23.17 10.14 24.05
N LEU A 19 -24.03 9.12 24.07
CA LEU A 19 -23.61 7.73 24.22
C LEU A 19 -22.75 7.26 23.04
N GLY A 20 -23.12 7.63 21.81
CA GLY A 20 -22.32 7.35 20.61
C GLY A 20 -20.94 8.02 20.66
N ASN A 21 -20.88 9.27 21.10
CA ASN A 21 -19.62 10.00 21.25
C ASN A 21 -18.72 9.38 22.33
N VAL A 22 -19.28 8.96 23.47
CA VAL A 22 -18.50 8.30 24.54
C VAL A 22 -17.95 6.94 24.07
N LEU A 23 -18.77 6.16 23.34
CA LEU A 23 -18.37 4.86 22.80
C LEU A 23 -17.18 4.95 21.83
N VAL A 24 -17.10 6.02 21.04
CA VAL A 24 -15.97 6.28 20.12
C VAL A 24 -14.82 6.99 20.83
N ALA A 25 -15.09 7.85 21.81
CA ALA A 25 -14.09 8.62 22.54
C ALA A 25 -13.14 7.73 23.36
N ILE A 26 -13.66 6.69 24.02
CA ILE A 26 -12.83 5.80 24.85
C ILE A 26 -11.73 5.08 24.03
N PRO A 27 -12.05 4.35 22.93
CA PRO A 27 -11.03 3.67 22.14
C PRO A 27 -10.09 4.65 21.43
N THR A 28 -10.59 5.82 21.00
CA THR A 28 -9.73 6.84 20.39
C THR A 28 -8.73 7.43 21.39
N LEU A 29 -9.17 7.72 22.62
CA LEU A 29 -8.28 8.18 23.70
C LEU A 29 -7.25 7.11 24.09
N LEU A 30 -7.64 5.83 24.15
CA LEU A 30 -6.71 4.73 24.41
C LEU A 30 -5.67 4.59 23.29
N ALA A 31 -6.09 4.69 22.02
CA ALA A 31 -5.19 4.64 20.88
C ALA A 31 -4.22 5.84 20.84
N LEU A 32 -4.70 7.04 21.17
CA LEU A 32 -3.85 8.23 21.27
C LEU A 32 -2.86 8.10 22.42
N THR A 33 -3.32 7.60 23.57
CA THR A 33 -2.46 7.40 24.75
C THR A 33 -1.38 6.36 24.47
N SER A 34 -1.73 5.21 23.88
CA SER A 34 -0.75 4.19 23.52
C SER A 34 0.24 4.69 22.48
N PHE A 35 -0.23 5.46 21.47
CA PHE A 35 0.64 6.10 20.50
C PHE A 35 1.63 7.07 21.16
N ILE A 36 1.17 7.93 22.07
CA ILE A 36 2.02 8.87 22.80
C ILE A 36 3.05 8.13 23.66
N ILE A 37 2.65 7.07 24.36
CA ILE A 37 3.57 6.26 25.18
C ILE A 37 4.64 5.59 24.31
N ILE A 38 4.24 4.97 23.19
CA ILE A 38 5.18 4.33 22.25
C ILE A 38 6.15 5.38 21.71
N LEU A 39 5.65 6.56 21.32
CA LEU A 39 6.47 7.64 20.80
C LEU A 39 7.45 8.16 21.86
N ALA A 40 6.99 8.35 23.11
CA ALA A 40 7.84 8.76 24.22
C ALA A 40 8.94 7.73 24.51
N VAL A 41 8.62 6.44 24.46
CA VAL A 41 9.60 5.34 24.62
C VAL A 41 10.63 5.37 23.49
N VAL A 42 10.19 5.47 22.24
CA VAL A 42 11.08 5.53 21.06
C VAL A 42 12.01 6.74 21.14
N VAL A 43 11.49 7.91 21.52
CA VAL A 43 12.31 9.11 21.68
C VAL A 43 13.27 8.96 22.85
N TYR A 44 12.82 8.49 24.02
CA TYR A 44 13.67 8.36 25.21
C TYR A 44 14.85 7.41 24.97
N TYR A 45 14.61 6.23 24.40
CA TYR A 45 15.67 5.26 24.12
C TYR A 45 16.48 5.60 22.85
N GLY A 46 15.87 6.27 21.86
CA GLY A 46 16.51 6.63 20.61
C GLY A 46 17.31 7.93 20.64
N TRP A 47 17.03 8.83 21.60
CA TRP A 47 17.62 10.17 21.64
C TRP A 47 19.15 10.14 21.75
N GLY A 48 19.70 9.26 22.58
CA GLY A 48 21.16 9.14 22.74
C GLY A 48 21.88 8.70 21.47
N ALA A 49 21.30 7.77 20.72
CA ALA A 49 21.87 7.29 19.45
C ALA A 49 21.69 8.34 18.33
N PHE A 50 20.54 9.01 18.30
CA PHE A 50 20.22 10.03 17.30
C PHE A 50 21.04 11.33 17.50
N ALA A 51 21.12 11.84 18.73
CA ALA A 51 21.73 13.16 19.00
C ALA A 51 23.26 13.14 18.95
N PHE A 52 23.90 12.05 19.40
CA PHE A 52 25.36 12.01 19.57
C PHE A 52 26.09 11.18 18.51
N ASN A 53 25.39 10.25 17.82
CA ASN A 53 26.01 9.31 16.88
C ASN A 53 25.17 9.15 15.60
N PHE A 54 24.56 10.22 15.10
CA PHE A 54 23.62 10.17 13.96
C PHE A 54 24.12 9.40 12.72
N PRO A 55 25.35 9.64 12.20
CA PRO A 55 25.83 8.91 11.04
C PRO A 55 26.04 7.43 11.33
N SER A 56 26.60 7.10 12.50
CA SER A 56 26.81 5.73 12.94
C SER A 56 25.49 5.01 13.20
N PHE A 57 24.49 5.68 13.77
CA PHE A 57 23.16 5.11 13.97
C PHE A 57 22.48 4.76 12.63
N LEU A 58 22.67 5.57 11.59
CA LEU A 58 22.09 5.29 10.26
C LEU A 58 22.83 4.19 9.50
N LEU A 59 24.16 4.12 9.60
CA LEU A 59 25.00 3.31 8.72
C LEU A 59 25.61 2.06 9.38
N SER A 60 25.56 1.95 10.71
CA SER A 60 26.08 0.77 11.41
C SER A 60 25.09 -0.39 11.43
N ASP A 61 25.64 -1.59 11.55
CA ASP A 61 24.87 -2.81 11.73
C ASP A 61 24.30 -2.91 13.16
N PRO A 62 23.11 -3.49 13.31
CA PRO A 62 22.55 -3.81 14.62
C PRO A 62 23.30 -5.00 15.24
N TYR A 63 23.37 -5.00 16.57
CA TYR A 63 23.94 -6.06 17.37
C TYR A 63 22.98 -6.44 18.52
N PHE A 64 23.28 -7.52 19.26
CA PHE A 64 22.37 -8.11 20.25
C PHE A 64 20.96 -8.41 19.70
N ASN A 65 20.86 -9.16 18.60
CA ASN A 65 19.56 -9.56 18.00
C ASN A 65 18.65 -8.36 17.68
N MET A 66 19.19 -7.31 17.05
CA MET A 66 18.45 -6.09 16.68
C MET A 66 17.94 -5.24 17.86
N ARG A 67 18.45 -5.45 19.08
CA ARG A 67 18.08 -4.65 20.26
C ARG A 67 18.95 -3.40 20.47
N ALA A 68 20.10 -3.34 19.80
CA ALA A 68 21.02 -2.21 19.87
C ALA A 68 21.79 -2.04 18.55
N GLY A 69 22.44 -0.89 18.38
CA GLY A 69 23.21 -0.56 17.18
C GLY A 69 22.43 0.26 16.16
N GLY A 70 22.89 0.26 14.92
CA GLY A 70 22.31 1.05 13.84
C GLY A 70 21.16 0.38 13.10
N ILE A 71 20.53 1.16 12.23
CA ILE A 71 19.33 0.78 11.47
C ILE A 71 19.61 0.54 9.97
N ALA A 72 20.89 0.47 9.58
CA ALA A 72 21.28 0.40 8.18
C ALA A 72 20.64 -0.79 7.42
N PRO A 73 20.67 -2.03 7.93
CA PRO A 73 20.09 -3.17 7.21
C PRO A 73 18.57 -3.08 7.05
N MET A 74 17.87 -2.37 7.95
CA MET A 74 16.42 -2.14 7.83
C MET A 74 16.14 -1.15 6.70
N ILE A 75 16.90 -0.05 6.63
CA ILE A 75 16.77 0.94 5.55
C ILE A 75 17.09 0.29 4.20
N PHE A 76 18.27 -0.31 4.06
CA PHE A 76 18.67 -0.96 2.80
C PHE A 76 17.76 -2.13 2.45
N GLY A 77 17.35 -2.93 3.43
CA GLY A 77 16.41 -4.03 3.24
C GLY A 77 15.06 -3.55 2.71
N THR A 78 14.47 -2.50 3.30
CA THR A 78 13.22 -1.91 2.81
C THR A 78 13.38 -1.34 1.40
N PHE A 79 14.45 -0.58 1.12
CA PHE A 79 14.69 -0.05 -0.22
C PHE A 79 14.87 -1.15 -1.26
N ALA A 80 15.69 -2.16 -0.97
CA ALA A 80 15.90 -3.30 -1.87
C ALA A 80 14.59 -4.06 -2.11
N LEU A 81 13.81 -4.29 -1.06
CA LEU A 81 12.53 -4.99 -1.14
C LEU A 81 11.50 -4.22 -1.98
N VAL A 82 11.31 -2.93 -1.69
CA VAL A 82 10.36 -2.08 -2.41
C VAL A 82 10.79 -1.88 -3.86
N THR A 83 12.07 -1.62 -4.12
CA THR A 83 12.57 -1.41 -5.47
C THR A 83 12.38 -2.65 -6.33
N GLY A 84 12.71 -3.84 -5.81
CA GLY A 84 12.50 -5.08 -6.55
C GLY A 84 11.02 -5.41 -6.78
N ALA A 85 10.16 -5.15 -5.78
CA ALA A 85 8.71 -5.31 -5.96
C ALA A 85 8.15 -4.35 -7.02
N MET A 86 8.57 -3.09 -7.01
CA MET A 86 8.14 -2.08 -7.98
C MET A 86 8.68 -2.35 -9.38
N ALA A 87 9.90 -2.85 -9.51
CA ALA A 87 10.47 -3.26 -10.79
C ALA A 87 9.63 -4.35 -11.49
N ILE A 88 8.87 -5.13 -10.73
CA ILE A 88 7.92 -6.14 -11.26
C ILE A 88 6.53 -5.53 -11.44
N ALA A 89 6.01 -4.85 -10.41
CA ALA A 89 4.63 -4.36 -10.39
C ALA A 89 4.36 -3.23 -11.39
N ILE A 90 5.32 -2.31 -11.59
CA ILE A 90 5.18 -1.18 -12.50
C ILE A 90 5.02 -1.65 -13.95
N PRO A 91 5.97 -2.37 -14.57
CA PRO A 91 5.84 -2.73 -15.98
C PRO A 91 4.61 -3.61 -16.22
N LEU A 92 4.36 -4.61 -15.37
CA LEU A 92 3.20 -5.48 -15.51
C LEU A 92 1.87 -4.72 -15.32
N GLY A 93 1.80 -3.85 -14.31
CA GLY A 93 0.60 -3.07 -14.01
C GLY A 93 0.28 -2.04 -15.09
N VAL A 94 1.31 -1.34 -15.59
CA VAL A 94 1.16 -0.34 -16.66
C VAL A 94 0.77 -1.02 -17.97
N MET A 95 1.47 -2.09 -18.36
CA MET A 95 1.14 -2.84 -19.59
C MET A 95 -0.28 -3.41 -19.55
N ALA A 96 -0.67 -4.03 -18.42
CA ALA A 96 -2.02 -4.55 -18.25
C ALA A 96 -3.08 -3.44 -18.31
N SER A 97 -2.81 -2.28 -17.70
CA SER A 97 -3.71 -1.13 -17.74
C SER A 97 -3.87 -0.56 -19.15
N ILE A 98 -2.77 -0.35 -19.88
CA ILE A 98 -2.80 0.11 -21.28
C ILE A 98 -3.62 -0.86 -22.13
N TYR A 99 -3.39 -2.16 -21.99
CA TYR A 99 -4.13 -3.16 -22.75
C TYR A 99 -5.64 -3.15 -22.41
N LEU A 100 -6.00 -3.07 -21.12
CA LEU A 100 -7.40 -3.03 -20.68
C LEU A 100 -8.14 -1.76 -21.09
N THR A 101 -7.46 -0.62 -21.09
CA THR A 101 -8.08 0.70 -21.32
C THR A 101 -8.13 1.05 -22.81
N GLU A 102 -7.01 0.87 -23.51
CA GLU A 102 -6.85 1.33 -24.89
C GLU A 102 -7.16 0.25 -25.92
N TYR A 103 -6.81 -1.01 -25.65
CA TYR A 103 -6.95 -2.09 -26.63
C TYR A 103 -8.24 -2.88 -26.48
N LEU A 104 -8.72 -3.09 -25.25
CA LEU A 104 -9.96 -3.81 -25.01
C LEU A 104 -11.20 -2.91 -25.16
N ALA A 105 -12.03 -3.26 -26.14
CA ALA A 105 -13.40 -2.78 -26.22
C ALA A 105 -14.23 -3.23 -25.01
N GLU A 106 -15.30 -2.48 -24.74
CA GLU A 106 -16.27 -2.87 -23.71
C GLU A 106 -16.93 -4.20 -24.08
N GLY A 107 -16.93 -5.14 -23.14
CA GLY A 107 -17.42 -6.50 -23.39
C GLY A 107 -17.12 -7.46 -22.24
N LYS A 108 -17.50 -8.74 -22.45
CA LYS A 108 -17.39 -9.79 -21.44
C LYS A 108 -15.96 -10.01 -20.94
N VAL A 109 -14.98 -9.94 -21.84
CA VAL A 109 -13.55 -10.12 -21.50
C VAL A 109 -13.06 -8.98 -20.60
N LYS A 110 -13.34 -7.72 -20.96
CA LYS A 110 -12.96 -6.55 -20.15
C LYS A 110 -13.65 -6.57 -18.78
N PHE A 111 -14.93 -6.98 -18.73
CA PHE A 111 -15.65 -7.15 -17.48
C PHE A 111 -15.00 -8.23 -16.60
N PHE A 112 -14.74 -9.42 -17.16
CA PHE A 112 -14.13 -10.53 -16.43
C PHE A 112 -12.74 -10.17 -15.87
N LEU A 113 -11.86 -9.58 -16.68
CA LEU A 113 -10.52 -9.17 -16.23
C LEU A 113 -10.60 -8.11 -15.12
N ASN A 114 -11.52 -7.15 -15.23
CA ASN A 114 -11.73 -6.17 -14.16
C ASN A 114 -12.21 -6.82 -12.87
N GLN A 115 -13.06 -7.85 -12.95
CA GLN A 115 -13.48 -8.59 -11.76
C GLN A 115 -12.32 -9.37 -11.14
N VAL A 116 -11.46 -10.00 -11.93
CA VAL A 116 -10.26 -10.68 -11.42
C VAL A 116 -9.36 -9.68 -10.69
N ILE A 117 -9.12 -8.49 -11.25
CA ILE A 117 -8.31 -7.45 -10.61
C ILE A 117 -8.95 -6.95 -9.32
N ASN A 118 -10.27 -6.71 -9.32
CA ASN A 118 -10.99 -6.28 -8.13
C ASN A 118 -10.97 -7.35 -7.03
N ASN A 119 -11.13 -8.62 -7.40
CA ASN A 119 -11.03 -9.74 -6.47
C ASN A 119 -9.62 -9.85 -5.88
N LEU A 120 -8.59 -9.66 -6.71
CA LEU A 120 -7.19 -9.67 -6.25
C LEU A 120 -6.90 -8.52 -5.28
N ALA A 121 -7.48 -7.33 -5.51
CA ALA A 121 -7.41 -6.20 -4.58
C ALA A 121 -8.15 -6.46 -3.25
N GLY A 122 -9.18 -7.31 -3.26
CA GLY A 122 -9.96 -7.66 -2.08
C GLY A 122 -9.30 -8.73 -1.19
N VAL A 123 -8.22 -9.36 -1.63
CA VAL A 123 -7.50 -10.37 -0.85
C VAL A 123 -6.76 -9.68 0.32
N PRO A 124 -6.97 -10.11 1.57
CA PRO A 124 -6.23 -9.61 2.73
C PRO A 124 -4.71 -9.80 2.58
N SER A 125 -3.92 -8.81 2.99
CA SER A 125 -2.45 -8.82 2.87
C SER A 125 -1.78 -10.02 3.56
N ILE A 126 -2.35 -10.51 4.66
CA ILE A 126 -1.84 -11.69 5.38
C ILE A 126 -1.88 -12.96 4.53
N ILE A 127 -2.88 -13.08 3.63
CA ILE A 127 -3.02 -14.22 2.74
C ILE A 127 -1.89 -14.23 1.72
N PHE A 128 -1.53 -13.07 1.16
CA PHE A 128 -0.39 -12.96 0.25
C PHE A 128 0.92 -13.39 0.93
N GLY A 129 1.14 -12.97 2.18
CA GLY A 129 2.32 -13.37 2.94
C GLY A 129 2.39 -14.88 3.21
N LEU A 130 1.30 -15.47 3.68
CA LEU A 130 1.24 -16.92 3.95
C LEU A 130 1.30 -17.77 2.68
N PHE A 131 0.63 -17.32 1.61
CA PHE A 131 0.69 -17.96 0.30
C PHE A 131 2.11 -17.90 -0.26
N GLY A 132 2.77 -16.76 -0.18
CA GLY A 132 4.14 -16.59 -0.62
C GLY A 132 5.12 -17.51 0.10
N LEU A 133 4.99 -17.63 1.42
CA LEU A 133 5.76 -18.57 2.22
C LEU A 133 5.48 -20.02 1.82
N SER A 134 4.22 -20.40 1.69
CA SER A 134 3.86 -21.80 1.37
C SER A 134 4.30 -22.17 -0.05
N LEU A 135 3.94 -21.38 -1.04
CA LEU A 135 4.19 -21.70 -2.44
C LEU A 135 5.66 -21.50 -2.83
N PHE A 136 6.22 -20.31 -2.60
CA PHE A 136 7.55 -20.01 -3.12
C PHE A 136 8.67 -20.62 -2.28
N ILE A 137 8.55 -20.60 -0.95
CA ILE A 137 9.62 -21.09 -0.06
C ILE A 137 9.46 -22.60 0.19
N LYS A 138 8.26 -23.08 0.59
CA LYS A 138 8.11 -24.51 0.95
C LYS A 138 7.98 -25.42 -0.27
N GLU A 139 7.11 -25.10 -1.22
CA GLU A 139 6.87 -25.97 -2.40
C GLU A 139 7.95 -25.79 -3.47
N LEU A 140 8.16 -24.55 -3.94
CA LEU A 140 9.07 -24.26 -5.06
C LEU A 140 10.53 -24.11 -4.63
N ARG A 141 10.82 -24.03 -3.32
CA ARG A 141 12.17 -23.85 -2.74
C ARG A 141 12.95 -22.67 -3.35
N ILE A 142 12.25 -21.64 -3.82
CA ILE A 142 12.83 -20.46 -4.44
C ILE A 142 13.46 -19.60 -3.34
N GLY A 143 14.77 -19.39 -3.44
CA GLY A 143 15.52 -18.62 -2.45
C GLY A 143 15.62 -19.29 -1.08
N ALA A 144 15.34 -20.59 -1.00
CA ALA A 144 15.63 -21.38 0.19
C ALA A 144 17.15 -21.52 0.34
N ASP A 145 17.66 -21.19 1.52
CA ASP A 145 19.05 -21.46 1.86
C ASP A 145 19.35 -22.96 1.71
N PRO A 146 20.46 -23.35 1.06
CA PRO A 146 20.80 -24.77 0.85
C PRO A 146 20.93 -25.58 2.15
N ILE A 147 21.15 -24.90 3.27
CA ILE A 147 21.47 -25.50 4.57
C ILE A 147 20.24 -25.58 5.49
N SER A 148 19.35 -24.59 5.45
CA SER A 148 18.19 -24.47 6.37
C SER A 148 16.84 -24.72 5.68
N GLY A 149 16.78 -24.78 4.34
CA GLY A 149 15.58 -25.18 3.57
C GLY A 149 14.39 -24.22 3.64
N ALA A 150 14.44 -23.19 4.49
CA ALA A 150 13.41 -22.17 4.66
C ALA A 150 14.03 -20.91 5.26
N GLY A 151 14.55 -20.01 4.42
CA GLY A 151 15.04 -18.69 4.82
C GLY A 151 14.21 -17.58 4.18
N PRO A 152 14.10 -16.39 4.81
CA PRO A 152 13.47 -15.23 4.18
C PRO A 152 14.28 -14.80 2.96
N SER A 153 13.71 -14.95 1.77
CA SER A 153 14.35 -14.56 0.52
C SER A 153 13.81 -13.22 0.00
N LEU A 154 14.73 -12.32 -0.37
CA LEU A 154 14.41 -11.04 -1.01
C LEU A 154 13.61 -11.24 -2.31
N VAL A 155 13.94 -12.25 -3.11
CA VAL A 155 13.28 -12.52 -4.40
C VAL A 155 11.81 -12.92 -4.19
N VAL A 156 11.55 -13.76 -3.18
CA VAL A 156 10.18 -14.12 -2.82
C VAL A 156 9.41 -12.90 -2.33
N GLY A 157 10.06 -12.05 -1.53
CA GLY A 157 9.49 -10.76 -1.11
C GLY A 157 9.10 -9.87 -2.30
N TRP A 158 9.96 -9.75 -3.31
CA TRP A 158 9.67 -8.99 -4.53
C TRP A 158 8.47 -9.54 -5.29
N LEU A 159 8.38 -10.85 -5.44
CA LEU A 159 7.26 -11.49 -6.14
C LEU A 159 5.94 -11.27 -5.40
N VAL A 160 5.91 -11.58 -4.10
CA VAL A 160 4.70 -11.49 -3.28
C VAL A 160 4.21 -10.04 -3.19
N LEU A 161 5.10 -9.10 -2.86
CA LEU A 161 4.74 -7.68 -2.78
C LEU A 161 4.42 -7.11 -4.16
N GLY A 162 5.11 -7.56 -5.21
CA GLY A 162 4.82 -7.20 -6.59
C GLY A 162 3.40 -7.58 -6.97
N PHE A 163 3.00 -8.84 -6.77
CA PHE A 163 1.64 -9.33 -7.02
C PHE A 163 0.59 -8.60 -6.17
N MET A 164 0.90 -8.31 -4.91
CA MET A 164 0.02 -7.55 -4.03
C MET A 164 -0.18 -6.10 -4.52
N ALA A 165 0.85 -5.48 -5.10
CA ALA A 165 0.79 -4.12 -5.63
C ALA A 165 0.13 -4.02 -7.02
N LEU A 166 0.06 -5.12 -7.78
CA LEU A 166 -0.49 -5.12 -9.15
C LEU A 166 -1.88 -4.49 -9.26
N PRO A 167 -2.90 -4.83 -8.43
CA PRO A 167 -4.23 -4.27 -8.59
C PRO A 167 -4.25 -2.74 -8.43
N ILE A 168 -3.45 -2.24 -7.48
CA ILE A 168 -3.30 -0.81 -7.22
C ILE A 168 -2.66 -0.15 -8.45
N MET A 169 -1.57 -0.72 -8.98
CA MET A 169 -0.89 -0.20 -10.16
C MET A 169 -1.79 -0.18 -11.40
N VAL A 170 -2.53 -1.26 -11.65
CA VAL A 170 -3.44 -1.35 -12.81
C VAL A 170 -4.56 -0.31 -12.68
N LYS A 171 -5.19 -0.17 -11.51
CA LYS A 171 -6.29 0.77 -11.30
C LYS A 171 -5.81 2.22 -11.36
N SER A 172 -4.71 2.54 -10.69
CA SER A 172 -4.11 3.88 -10.71
C SER A 172 -3.74 4.31 -12.13
N THR A 173 -3.05 3.43 -12.88
CA THR A 173 -2.69 3.69 -14.28
C THR A 173 -3.93 3.83 -15.15
N SER A 174 -4.98 3.04 -14.92
CA SER A 174 -6.20 3.11 -15.74
C SER A 174 -6.92 4.44 -15.56
N VAL A 175 -6.98 4.94 -14.32
CA VAL A 175 -7.54 6.27 -14.03
C VAL A 175 -6.71 7.36 -14.69
N ALA A 176 -5.37 7.25 -14.68
CA ALA A 176 -4.49 8.19 -15.35
C ALA A 176 -4.67 8.17 -16.89
N LEU A 177 -4.79 7.00 -17.52
CA LEU A 177 -4.99 6.90 -18.98
C LEU A 177 -6.36 7.43 -19.43
N LEU A 178 -7.38 7.25 -18.59
CA LEU A 178 -8.75 7.71 -18.85
C LEU A 178 -8.95 9.20 -18.56
N SER A 179 -8.08 9.84 -17.78
CA SER A 179 -8.19 11.28 -17.47
C SER A 179 -7.81 12.16 -18.66
N VAL A 180 -7.07 11.62 -19.65
CA VAL A 180 -6.67 12.34 -20.86
C VAL A 180 -7.87 12.55 -21.80
N PRO A 181 -8.21 13.82 -22.13
CA PRO A 181 -9.32 14.12 -23.03
C PRO A 181 -9.21 13.43 -24.39
N ARG A 182 -10.32 12.87 -24.89
CA ARG A 182 -10.38 12.19 -26.19
C ARG A 182 -9.93 13.08 -27.36
N SER A 183 -10.21 14.38 -27.29
CA SER A 183 -9.81 15.35 -28.32
C SER A 183 -8.30 15.34 -28.60
N PHE A 184 -7.45 15.18 -27.58
CA PHE A 184 -6.00 15.09 -27.80
C PHE A 184 -5.59 13.80 -28.51
N LYS A 185 -6.26 12.68 -28.20
CA LYS A 185 -6.04 11.38 -28.84
C LYS A 185 -6.49 11.41 -30.30
N GLU A 186 -7.66 11.97 -30.58
CA GLU A 186 -8.22 12.12 -31.94
C GLU A 186 -7.39 13.07 -32.79
N ALA A 187 -6.94 14.21 -32.24
CA ALA A 187 -6.05 15.14 -32.93
C ALA A 187 -4.73 14.47 -33.34
N SER A 188 -4.11 13.69 -32.45
CA SER A 188 -2.90 12.92 -32.74
C SER A 188 -3.07 11.92 -33.88
N LEU A 189 -4.17 11.17 -33.87
CA LEU A 189 -4.48 10.22 -34.94
C LEU A 189 -4.71 10.94 -36.28
N SER A 190 -5.34 12.13 -36.27
CA SER A 190 -5.56 12.94 -37.47
C SER A 190 -4.26 13.50 -38.08
N LEU A 191 -3.21 13.67 -37.27
CA LEU A 191 -1.87 14.06 -37.72
C LEU A 191 -1.04 12.87 -38.26
N GLY A 192 -1.64 11.69 -38.40
CA GLY A 192 -0.98 10.50 -38.91
C GLY A 192 -0.20 9.70 -37.87
N ALA A 193 -0.32 10.02 -36.58
CA ALA A 193 0.31 9.22 -35.53
C ALA A 193 -0.39 7.86 -35.38
N THR A 194 0.38 6.82 -35.11
CA THR A 194 -0.19 5.50 -34.77
C THR A 194 -0.78 5.50 -33.36
N LYS A 195 -1.71 4.58 -33.09
CA LYS A 195 -2.30 4.41 -31.75
C LYS A 195 -1.24 4.21 -30.66
N TRP A 196 -0.18 3.46 -30.95
CA TRP A 196 0.95 3.24 -30.03
C TRP A 196 1.74 4.53 -29.77
N GLN A 197 2.05 5.31 -30.82
CA GLN A 197 2.72 6.59 -30.67
C GLN A 197 1.87 7.59 -29.88
N SER A 198 0.56 7.63 -30.10
CA SER A 198 -0.37 8.48 -29.36
C SER A 198 -0.40 8.13 -27.86
N ILE A 199 -0.42 6.82 -27.53
CA ILE A 199 -0.40 6.36 -26.14
C ILE A 199 0.91 6.76 -25.44
N ILE A 200 2.06 6.49 -26.06
CA ILE A 200 3.38 6.80 -25.46
C ILE A 200 3.63 8.30 -25.36
N THR A 201 3.19 9.09 -26.33
CA THR A 201 3.61 10.51 -26.45
C THR A 201 2.63 11.46 -25.74
N ILE A 202 1.35 11.11 -25.67
CA ILE A 202 0.29 12.02 -25.18
C ILE A 202 -0.37 11.49 -23.91
N THR A 203 -0.43 10.17 -23.75
CA THR A 203 -1.20 9.56 -22.65
C THR A 203 -0.30 9.11 -21.50
N ASN A 204 0.91 8.67 -21.80
CA ASN A 204 1.93 8.44 -20.78
C ASN A 204 2.55 9.79 -20.38
N PRO A 205 2.53 10.20 -19.10
CA PRO A 205 3.16 11.44 -18.64
C PRO A 205 4.68 11.41 -18.81
#